data_AF-A0AAE7D580-F1
#
_entry.id   AF-A0AAE7D580-F1
#
_cell.length_a   1.000
_cell.length_b   1.000
_cell.length_c   1.000
_cell.angle_alpha   90.00
_cell.angle_beta   90.00
_cell.angle_gamma   90.00
#
_symmetry.space_group_name_H-M   'P 1'
#
loop_
_entity.id
_entity.type
_entity.pdbx_description
1 polymer ?
#
loop_
_entity_poly.entity_id
_entity_poly.type
_entity_poly.pdbx_seq_one_letter_code
_entity_poly.pdbx_strand_id
1 'polypeptide(L)'
;MTTDKKIPTLYEWAGGMPVFEKLTDAFYKKVLKDPLLEPIFKHMSPEHQQHVAHFIAEVFGGPTTYSQEEGSHHRMVHKHLGKHLTEQHRQRWVALLLETADELGLPADPEFRSAFVGYLEWGTRIAVINSREEQLEMDKEQPMPKWGWGETGGPYVP
;
A
#
# COMPACT_ATOMS: atom_id res chain seq x y z
N MET A 1 -7.74 27.48 27.30
CA MET A 1 -6.85 26.34 27.07
C MET A 1 -7.32 25.68 25.79
N THR A 2 -6.70 26.01 24.65
CA THR A 2 -6.94 25.28 23.40
C THR A 2 -6.23 23.95 23.53
N THR A 3 -6.98 22.85 23.58
CA THR A 3 -6.40 21.53 23.42
C THR A 3 -5.82 21.48 22.01
N ASP A 4 -4.49 21.49 21.90
CA ASP A 4 -3.81 21.20 20.63
C ASP A 4 -4.22 19.79 20.21
N LYS A 5 -5.19 19.70 19.30
CA LYS A 5 -5.70 18.43 18.81
C LYS A 5 -4.65 17.89 17.83
N LYS A 6 -3.78 17.00 18.31
CA LYS A 6 -2.77 16.33 17.48
C LYS A 6 -3.49 15.56 16.35
N ILE A 7 -3.14 15.87 15.10
CA ILE A 7 -3.64 15.14 13.93
C ILE A 7 -3.08 13.69 14.02
N PRO A 8 -3.93 12.65 14.00
CA PRO A 8 -3.48 11.27 14.05
C PRO A 8 -2.73 10.88 12.78
N THR A 9 -1.93 9.82 12.80
CA THR A 9 -1.39 9.25 11.55
C THR A 9 -2.49 8.57 10.72
N LEU A 10 -2.22 8.28 9.44
CA LEU A 10 -3.15 7.51 8.61
C LEU A 10 -3.38 6.10 9.20
N TYR A 11 -2.33 5.51 9.77
CA TYR A 11 -2.42 4.23 10.47
C TYR A 11 -3.35 4.29 11.69
N GLU A 12 -3.20 5.31 12.54
CA GLU A 12 -4.04 5.50 13.72
C GLU A 12 -5.49 5.77 13.31
N TRP A 13 -5.71 6.59 12.29
CA TRP A 13 -7.05 6.90 11.79
C TRP A 13 -7.76 5.69 11.17
N ALA A 14 -7.02 4.84 10.45
CA ALA A 14 -7.54 3.61 9.87
C ALA A 14 -7.98 2.59 10.93
N GLY A 15 -7.51 2.70 12.18
CA GLY A 15 -7.78 1.74 13.26
C GLY A 15 -6.62 0.79 13.58
N GLY A 16 -5.42 1.10 13.10
CA GLY A 16 -4.19 0.37 13.42
C GLY A 16 -4.02 -0.97 12.71
N MET A 17 -3.01 -1.74 13.15
CA MET A 17 -2.53 -2.95 12.46
C MET A 17 -3.62 -3.99 12.18
N PRO A 18 -4.53 -4.30 13.13
CA PRO A 18 -5.57 -5.30 12.89
C PRO A 18 -6.46 -4.97 11.67
N VAL A 19 -6.62 -3.68 11.34
CA VAL A 19 -7.38 -3.25 10.15
C VAL A 19 -6.60 -3.54 8.87
N PHE A 20 -5.29 -3.27 8.84
CA PHE A 20 -4.46 -3.56 7.67
C PHE A 20 -4.31 -5.06 7.43
N GLU A 21 -4.10 -5.86 8.49
CA GLU A 21 -4.03 -7.33 8.37
C GLU A 21 -5.36 -7.91 7.87
N LYS A 22 -6.49 -7.44 8.40
CA LYS A 22 -7.82 -7.86 7.93
C LYS A 22 -8.07 -7.43 6.48
N LEU A 23 -7.65 -6.21 6.12
CA LEU A 23 -7.78 -5.68 4.77
C LEU A 23 -7.00 -6.55 3.78
N THR A 24 -5.71 -6.79 4.01
CA THR A 24 -4.88 -7.55 3.07
C THR A 24 -5.29 -9.00 3.00
N ASP A 25 -5.69 -9.63 4.12
CA ASP A 25 -6.23 -10.99 4.11
C ASP A 25 -7.49 -11.12 3.23
N ALA A 26 -8.47 -10.23 3.42
CA ALA A 26 -9.69 -10.23 2.59
C ALA A 26 -9.37 -9.90 1.13
N PHE A 27 -8.47 -8.96 0.90
CA PHE A 27 -8.07 -8.51 -0.43
C PHE A 27 -7.38 -9.62 -1.21
N TYR A 28 -6.39 -10.30 -0.63
CA TYR A 28 -5.65 -11.35 -1.33
C TYR A 28 -6.52 -12.59 -1.61
N LYS A 29 -7.54 -12.86 -0.78
CA LYS A 29 -8.58 -13.87 -1.09
C LYS A 29 -9.37 -13.52 -2.36
N LYS A 30 -9.56 -12.24 -2.68
CA LYS A 30 -10.17 -11.79 -3.94
C LYS A 30 -9.18 -11.82 -5.09
N VAL A 31 -7.94 -11.37 -4.87
CA VAL A 31 -6.85 -11.41 -5.87
C VAL A 31 -6.65 -12.82 -6.42
N LEU A 32 -6.65 -13.84 -5.56
CA LEU A 32 -6.51 -15.25 -5.97
C LEU A 32 -7.73 -15.81 -6.74
N LYS A 33 -8.85 -15.07 -6.78
CA LYS A 33 -10.04 -15.42 -7.57
C LYS A 33 -10.18 -14.58 -8.82
N ASP A 34 -9.34 -13.55 -8.97
CA ASP A 34 -9.39 -12.63 -10.10
C ASP A 34 -8.60 -13.19 -11.28
N PRO A 35 -9.22 -13.40 -12.46
CA PRO A 35 -8.53 -14.04 -13.60
C PRO A 35 -7.31 -13.28 -14.11
N LEU A 36 -7.26 -11.96 -13.91
CA LEU A 36 -6.16 -11.11 -14.36
C LEU A 36 -4.99 -11.13 -13.38
N LEU A 37 -5.28 -11.17 -12.07
CA LEU A 37 -4.24 -11.12 -11.04
C LEU A 37 -3.80 -12.49 -10.52
N GLU A 38 -4.67 -13.50 -10.53
CA GLU A 38 -4.34 -14.85 -10.03
C GLU A 38 -3.02 -15.38 -10.60
N PRO A 39 -2.72 -15.28 -11.92
CA PRO A 39 -1.48 -15.83 -12.47
C PRO A 39 -0.22 -15.20 -11.87
N ILE A 40 -0.31 -13.96 -11.40
CA ILE A 40 0.78 -13.20 -10.77
C ILE A 40 1.01 -13.65 -9.32
N PHE A 41 -0.07 -13.99 -8.61
CA PHE A 41 -0.05 -14.22 -7.16
C PHE A 41 -0.21 -15.68 -6.73
N LYS A 42 -0.57 -16.61 -7.62
CA LYS A 42 -0.82 -18.02 -7.29
C LYS A 42 0.34 -18.78 -6.63
N HIS A 43 1.56 -18.24 -6.72
CA HIS A 43 2.77 -18.81 -6.11
C HIS A 43 3.37 -17.90 -5.04
N MET A 44 2.62 -16.90 -4.55
CA MET A 44 3.06 -16.07 -3.44
C MET A 44 3.23 -16.90 -2.16
N SER A 45 4.12 -16.48 -1.27
CA SER A 45 4.28 -17.17 0.02
C SER A 45 3.05 -17.00 0.90
N PRO A 46 2.79 -17.91 1.86
CA PRO A 46 1.67 -17.80 2.79
C PRO A 46 1.66 -16.48 3.58
N GLU A 47 2.84 -15.90 3.83
CA GLU A 47 3.04 -14.67 4.61
C GLU A 47 2.89 -13.39 3.77
N HIS A 48 2.72 -13.51 2.44
CA HIS A 48 2.72 -12.36 1.53
C HIS A 48 1.72 -11.27 1.95
N GLN A 49 0.49 -11.67 2.28
CA GLN A 49 -0.57 -10.73 2.69
C GLN A 49 -0.24 -9.99 4.00
N GLN A 50 0.41 -10.67 4.95
CA GLN A 50 0.82 -10.06 6.21
C GLN A 50 1.95 -9.06 5.98
N HIS A 51 2.95 -9.44 5.18
CA HIS A 51 4.05 -8.53 4.84
C HIS A 51 3.56 -7.26 4.14
N VAL A 52 2.53 -7.37 3.29
CA VAL A 52 1.93 -6.20 2.64
C VAL A 52 1.18 -5.32 3.65
N ALA A 53 0.49 -5.90 4.63
CA ALA A 53 -0.16 -5.13 5.70
C ALA A 53 0.87 -4.35 6.52
N HIS A 54 1.93 -5.02 6.97
CA HIS A 54 2.97 -4.41 7.77
C HIS A 54 3.70 -3.30 7.00
N PHE A 55 4.00 -3.53 5.71
CA PHE A 55 4.60 -2.51 4.84
C PHE A 55 3.73 -1.26 4.74
N ILE A 56 2.45 -1.40 4.38
CA ILE A 56 1.54 -0.26 4.22
C ILE A 56 1.33 0.46 5.56
N ALA A 57 1.14 -0.30 6.65
CA ALA A 57 0.97 0.24 7.99
C ALA A 57 2.17 1.09 8.43
N GLU A 58 3.40 0.60 8.21
CA GLU A 58 4.62 1.35 8.53
C GLU A 58 4.71 2.65 7.72
N VAL A 59 4.43 2.59 6.41
CA VAL A 59 4.44 3.77 5.54
C VAL A 59 3.41 4.82 6.00
N PHE A 60 2.29 4.39 6.55
CA PHE A 60 1.21 5.24 7.06
C PHE A 60 1.45 5.76 8.48
N GLY A 61 2.66 5.60 9.01
CA GLY A 61 3.06 6.09 10.33
C GLY A 61 2.71 5.12 11.46
N GLY A 62 2.53 3.84 11.17
CA GLY A 62 2.44 2.76 12.14
C GLY A 62 3.80 2.28 12.66
N PRO A 63 3.82 1.19 13.44
CA PRO A 63 5.05 0.57 13.95
C PRO A 63 5.99 0.10 12.83
N THR A 64 7.29 -0.01 13.12
CA THR A 64 8.32 -0.41 12.15
C THR A 64 8.45 -1.94 12.00
N THR A 65 7.35 -2.67 12.10
CA THR A 65 7.34 -4.14 12.09
C THR A 65 7.92 -4.69 10.78
N TYR A 66 7.56 -4.11 9.64
CA TYR A 66 8.07 -4.55 8.34
C TYR A 66 9.60 -4.39 8.27
N SER A 67 10.10 -3.22 8.61
CA SER A 67 11.54 -2.93 8.56
C SER A 67 12.35 -3.73 9.58
N GLN A 68 11.77 -4.08 10.73
CA GLN A 68 12.46 -4.83 11.77
C GLN A 68 12.51 -6.33 11.47
N GLU A 69 11.47 -6.89 10.87
CA GLU A 69 11.29 -8.35 10.83
C GLU A 69 11.33 -8.93 9.41
N GLU A 70 11.01 -8.14 8.37
CA GLU A 70 10.61 -8.70 7.08
C GLU A 70 11.43 -8.17 5.90
N GLY A 71 11.77 -6.88 5.90
CA GLY A 71 12.33 -6.26 4.72
C GLY A 71 12.79 -4.82 4.87
N SER A 72 12.85 -4.16 3.72
CA SER A 72 13.12 -2.73 3.58
C SER A 72 12.43 -2.24 2.31
N HIS A 73 12.33 -0.93 2.11
CA HIS A 73 11.81 -0.39 0.86
C HIS A 73 12.55 -0.96 -0.36
N HIS A 74 13.88 -1.05 -0.28
CA HIS A 74 14.70 -1.69 -1.31
C HIS A 74 14.32 -3.15 -1.56
N ARG A 75 14.21 -3.98 -0.51
CA ARG A 75 13.83 -5.38 -0.69
C ARG A 75 12.40 -5.52 -1.23
N MET A 76 11.49 -4.61 -0.89
CA MET A 76 10.13 -4.58 -1.43
C MET A 76 10.15 -4.31 -2.95
N VAL A 77 10.84 -3.25 -3.39
CA VAL A 77 10.92 -2.91 -4.82
C VAL A 77 11.61 -4.03 -5.61
N HIS A 78 12.68 -4.61 -5.07
CA HIS A 78 13.37 -5.74 -5.70
C HIS A 78 12.46 -6.95 -5.94
N LYS A 79 11.46 -7.20 -5.08
CA LYS A 79 10.48 -8.30 -5.28
C LYS A 79 9.57 -8.08 -6.50
N HIS A 80 9.65 -6.94 -7.17
CA HIS A 80 8.84 -6.63 -8.35
C HIS A 80 9.58 -6.81 -9.68
N LEU A 81 10.93 -6.90 -9.69
CA LEU A 81 11.75 -7.08 -10.90
C LEU A 81 11.31 -8.30 -11.72
N GLY A 82 11.42 -8.19 -13.05
CA GLY A 82 11.12 -9.28 -13.99
C GLY A 82 9.66 -9.77 -14.01
N LYS A 83 8.73 -9.07 -13.34
CA LYS A 83 7.30 -9.46 -13.31
C LYS A 83 6.50 -8.95 -14.50
N HIS A 84 7.04 -8.02 -15.28
CA HIS A 84 6.41 -7.41 -16.45
C HIS A 84 4.95 -6.99 -16.21
N LEU A 85 4.70 -6.29 -15.10
CA LEU A 85 3.37 -5.83 -14.73
C LEU A 85 2.87 -4.80 -15.75
N THR A 86 1.58 -4.88 -16.08
CA THR A 86 0.91 -3.97 -16.99
C THR A 86 0.08 -2.94 -16.21
N GLU A 87 -0.34 -1.86 -16.87
CA GLU A 87 -1.28 -0.91 -16.26
C GLU A 87 -2.62 -1.57 -15.92
N GLN A 88 -3.05 -2.58 -16.69
CA GLN A 88 -4.27 -3.33 -16.37
C GLN A 88 -4.13 -4.11 -15.06
N HIS A 89 -2.97 -4.75 -14.82
CA HIS A 89 -2.69 -5.39 -13.53
C HIS A 89 -2.75 -4.36 -12.40
N ARG A 90 -2.10 -3.22 -12.58
CA ARG A 90 -2.04 -2.14 -11.59
C ARG A 90 -3.42 -1.63 -11.21
N GLN A 91 -4.20 -1.23 -12.22
CA GLN A 91 -5.56 -0.71 -12.04
C GLN A 91 -6.47 -1.73 -11.36
N ARG A 92 -6.39 -3.00 -11.78
CA ARG A 92 -7.23 -4.05 -11.18
C ARG A 92 -6.85 -4.33 -9.73
N TRP A 93 -5.55 -4.33 -9.42
CA TRP A 93 -5.06 -4.50 -8.05
C TRP A 93 -5.54 -3.38 -7.13
N VAL A 94 -5.43 -2.12 -7.58
CA VAL A 94 -5.90 -0.95 -6.82
C VAL A 94 -7.42 -1.01 -6.63
N ALA A 95 -8.18 -1.27 -7.70
CA ALA A 95 -9.64 -1.37 -7.64
C ALA A 95 -10.10 -2.41 -6.61
N LEU A 96 -9.54 -3.62 -6.64
CA LEU A 96 -9.89 -4.68 -5.70
C LEU A 96 -9.53 -4.33 -4.25
N LEU A 97 -8.42 -3.63 -4.01
CA LEU A 97 -8.04 -3.19 -2.67
C LEU A 97 -9.01 -2.14 -2.14
N LEU A 98 -9.41 -1.17 -2.98
CA LEU A 98 -10.39 -0.14 -2.62
C LEU A 98 -11.78 -0.73 -2.38
N GLU A 99 -12.25 -1.63 -3.25
CA GLU A 99 -13.50 -2.38 -3.05
C GLU A 99 -13.49 -3.13 -1.71
N THR A 100 -12.36 -3.77 -1.37
CA THR A 100 -12.21 -4.48 -0.09
C THR A 100 -12.18 -3.52 1.10
N ALA A 101 -11.55 -2.35 0.96
CA ALA A 101 -11.57 -1.31 1.99
C ALA A 101 -12.99 -0.83 2.28
N ASP A 102 -13.81 -0.65 1.23
CA ASP A 102 -15.21 -0.25 1.37
C ASP A 102 -16.06 -1.32 2.06
N GLU A 103 -15.94 -2.58 1.63
CA GLU A 103 -16.68 -3.70 2.24
C GLU A 103 -16.35 -3.90 3.72
N LEU A 104 -15.09 -3.62 4.12
CA LEU A 104 -14.64 -3.73 5.51
C LEU A 104 -14.94 -2.49 6.35
N GLY A 105 -15.46 -1.41 5.74
CA GLY A 105 -15.82 -0.19 6.44
C GLY A 105 -14.61 0.64 6.89
N LEU A 106 -13.52 0.64 6.11
CA LEU A 106 -12.41 1.57 6.35
C LEU A 106 -12.90 3.02 6.23
N PRO A 107 -12.26 4.00 6.92
CA PRO A 107 -12.71 5.38 6.93
C PRO A 107 -12.99 5.91 5.53
N ALA A 108 -14.18 6.48 5.33
CA ALA A 108 -14.65 6.95 4.03
C ALA A 108 -14.64 8.48 3.90
N ASP A 109 -14.09 9.18 4.90
CA ASP A 109 -13.90 10.62 4.84
C ASP A 109 -12.97 11.00 3.66
N PRO A 110 -13.26 12.10 2.94
CA PRO A 110 -12.48 12.51 1.77
C PRO A 110 -10.99 12.68 2.05
N GLU A 111 -10.62 13.13 3.24
CA GLU A 111 -9.25 13.35 3.68
C GLU A 111 -8.46 12.04 3.70
N PHE A 112 -9.01 11.00 4.36
CA PHE A 112 -8.36 9.69 4.41
C PHE A 112 -8.35 9.05 3.02
N ARG A 113 -9.46 9.13 2.27
CA ARG A 113 -9.57 8.51 0.95
C ARG A 113 -8.63 9.15 -0.07
N SER A 114 -8.46 10.47 -0.03
CA SER A 114 -7.47 11.17 -0.85
C SER A 114 -6.05 10.67 -0.55
N ALA A 115 -5.66 10.63 0.72
CA ALA A 115 -4.33 10.19 1.12
C ALA A 115 -4.10 8.69 0.82
N PHE A 116 -5.09 7.84 1.10
CA PHE A 116 -5.02 6.40 0.88
C PHE A 116 -4.86 6.07 -0.60
N VAL A 117 -5.73 6.61 -1.46
CA VAL A 117 -5.65 6.40 -2.91
C VAL A 117 -4.36 6.98 -3.48
N GLY A 118 -3.96 8.18 -3.05
CA GLY A 118 -2.72 8.81 -3.50
C GLY A 118 -1.49 7.93 -3.27
N TYR A 119 -1.38 7.32 -2.09
CA TYR A 119 -0.29 6.38 -1.82
C TYR A 119 -0.36 5.12 -2.68
N LEU A 120 -1.54 4.50 -2.79
CA LEU A 120 -1.70 3.26 -3.56
C LEU A 120 -1.37 3.49 -5.04
N GLU A 121 -1.81 4.60 -5.61
CA GLU A 121 -1.45 5.01 -6.97
C GLU A 121 0.07 5.23 -7.12
N TRP A 122 0.68 5.98 -6.20
CA TRP A 122 2.13 6.24 -6.22
C TRP A 122 2.96 4.95 -6.10
N GLY A 123 2.65 4.11 -5.11
CA GLY A 123 3.40 2.89 -4.82
C GLY A 123 3.23 1.82 -5.90
N THR A 124 2.01 1.61 -6.38
CA THR A 124 1.75 0.62 -7.44
C THR A 124 2.35 1.04 -8.79
N ARG A 125 2.46 2.35 -9.07
CA ARG A 125 3.20 2.86 -10.24
C ARG A 125 4.69 2.52 -10.16
N ILE A 126 5.31 2.62 -8.99
CA ILE A 126 6.72 2.20 -8.78
C ILE A 126 6.87 0.70 -9.05
N ALA A 127 5.92 -0.12 -8.60
CA ALA A 127 5.92 -1.55 -8.88
C ALA A 127 5.87 -1.85 -10.38
N VAL A 128 5.02 -1.15 -11.16
CA VAL A 128 4.98 -1.31 -12.62
C VAL A 128 6.29 -0.89 -13.28
N ILE A 129 6.82 0.28 -12.94
CA ILE A 129 8.07 0.81 -13.51
C ILE A 129 9.20 -0.22 -13.32
N ASN A 130 9.42 -0.67 -12.09
CA ASN A 130 10.52 -1.58 -11.79
C ASN A 130 10.29 -3.01 -12.28
N SER A 131 9.03 -3.42 -12.54
CA SER A 131 8.76 -4.79 -13.00
C SER A 131 9.27 -5.13 -14.39
N ARG A 132 9.67 -4.12 -15.17
CA ARG A 132 10.27 -4.28 -16.50
C ARG A 132 11.78 -4.40 -16.45
N GLU A 133 12.37 -4.11 -15.31
CA GLU A 133 13.81 -4.14 -15.10
C GLU A 133 14.24 -5.51 -14.57
N GLU A 134 15.45 -5.91 -14.94
CA GLU A 134 16.10 -7.13 -14.45
C GLU A 134 17.02 -6.83 -13.25
N GLN A 135 17.43 -5.58 -13.08
CA GLN A 135 18.29 -5.12 -12.00
C GLN A 135 17.71 -3.87 -11.37
N LEU A 136 17.83 -3.75 -10.05
CA LEU A 136 17.34 -2.58 -9.32
C LEU A 136 18.45 -1.52 -9.22
N GLU A 137 18.25 -0.40 -9.92
CA GLU A 137 19.07 0.81 -9.77
C GLU A 137 18.49 1.72 -8.69
N MET A 138 18.57 1.27 -7.43
CA MET A 138 18.09 2.01 -6.26
C MET A 138 19.07 1.88 -5.10
N ASP A 139 19.24 2.95 -4.33
CA ASP A 139 20.08 2.91 -3.13
C ASP A 139 19.48 1.94 -2.10
N LYS A 140 20.33 1.07 -1.55
CA LYS A 140 19.95 0.08 -0.53
C LYS A 140 19.60 0.73 0.80
N GLU A 141 20.20 1.89 1.07
CA GLU A 141 19.99 2.65 2.31
C GLU A 141 18.79 3.62 2.19
N GLN A 142 18.07 3.61 1.06
CA GLN A 142 16.90 4.45 0.89
C GLN A 142 15.86 4.10 1.99
N PRO A 143 15.43 5.09 2.78
CA PRO A 143 14.56 4.84 3.91
C PRO A 143 13.17 4.37 3.46
N MET A 144 12.43 3.77 4.39
CA MET A 144 11.01 3.54 4.19
C MET A 144 10.29 4.84 3.84
N PRO A 145 9.40 4.83 2.81
CA PRO A 145 8.60 5.99 2.50
C PRO A 145 7.69 6.30 3.69
N LYS A 146 7.42 7.59 3.89
CA LYS A 146 6.46 8.07 4.88
C LYS A 146 5.36 8.79 4.14
N TRP A 147 4.13 8.38 4.37
CA TRP A 147 2.96 8.95 3.73
C TRP A 147 2.00 9.49 4.78
N GLY A 148 1.52 10.71 4.56
CA GLY A 148 0.62 11.41 5.47
C GLY A 148 -0.55 12.04 4.72
N TRP A 149 -1.25 12.95 5.38
CA TRP A 149 -2.49 13.57 4.89
C TRP A 149 -2.33 14.55 3.71
N GLY A 150 -1.11 14.81 3.23
CA GLY A 150 -0.72 16.11 2.67
C GLY A 150 -0.25 16.18 1.21
N GLU A 151 -0.79 15.40 0.27
CA GLU A 151 -0.52 15.63 -1.17
C GLU A 151 -1.58 16.48 -1.89
N THR A 152 -2.69 16.88 -1.25
CA THR A 152 -3.58 17.91 -1.84
C THR A 152 -3.36 19.26 -1.17
N GLY A 153 -2.26 19.91 -1.53
CA GLY A 153 -1.92 21.28 -1.17
C GLY A 153 -2.79 22.37 -1.85
N GLY A 154 -4.11 22.22 -1.89
CA GLY A 154 -5.05 23.30 -2.18
C GLY A 154 -6.22 22.98 -3.13
N PRO A 155 -7.31 23.80 -3.13
CA PRO A 155 -8.49 23.61 -3.97
C PRO A 155 -8.28 24.00 -5.44
N TYR A 156 -9.16 23.50 -6.32
CA TYR A 156 -9.38 24.07 -7.66
C TYR A 156 -9.74 25.56 -7.57
N VAL A 157 -9.05 26.37 -8.35
CA VAL A 157 -9.41 27.76 -8.71
C VAL A 157 -9.69 27.73 -10.22
N PRO A 158 -10.80 28.33 -10.72
CA PRO A 158 -11.28 28.08 -12.06
C PRO A 158 -10.28 28.15 -13.21
#